data_AF-A0A317J9N3-F1
#
_entry.id   AF-A0A317J9N3-F1
#
_cell.length_a   1.000
_cell.length_b   1.000
_cell.length_c   1.000
_cell.angle_alpha   90.00
_cell.angle_beta   90.00
_cell.angle_gamma   90.00
#
_symmetry.space_group_name_H-M   'P 1'
#
loop_
_entity.id
_entity.type
_entity.pdbx_description
1 polymer ?
#
loop_
_entity_poly.entity_id
_entity_poly.type
_entity_poly.pdbx_seq_one_letter_code
_entity_poly.pdbx_strand_id
1 'polypeptide(L)'
;MTLEAGAAQAADSKPAIAVVDASELPRWQEWSAAKGWRAIAPPASATGNIDARVQALEAAVRAAIQDGSADPAHIYLAGTGGSAPLVFYTVSRLPDLWAAAVALGGSPQPAIESDRLFASNFTNVPILWIGGAPQDEALAGKLKSAGMNLEWRFTGGRIEAGTILDWLAGHTREEFPGSIDCETSSPSFARCYWIALSKFDAAERNDVLPSSRVPFNPIAALDLGAFSYKSEEPGPGLLVASLPEKYNGPLKAGDRILAIDGREIANARQYNELMAQVKEERPAVVMIQRGKDRVRIETTIVLPKRAPVVSARVQAQYTEAEREIQIVSRAVTEMRITIPRQWVPSVINWNGVPLEKLEAPGCRLLTIEKAIEHAAICP
;
A
#
# COMPACT_ATOMS: atom_id res chain seq x y z
N MET A 1 -39.17 -22.63 -14.44
CA MET A 1 -39.03 -22.69 -12.97
C MET A 1 -38.18 -21.49 -12.60
N THR A 2 -38.86 -20.42 -12.19
CA THR A 2 -38.35 -19.07 -11.92
C THR A 2 -37.46 -19.12 -10.68
N LEU A 3 -36.17 -18.81 -10.84
CA LEU A 3 -35.30 -18.45 -9.71
C LEU A 3 -35.41 -16.94 -9.54
N GLU A 4 -36.36 -16.53 -8.70
CA GLU A 4 -36.37 -15.20 -8.10
C GLU A 4 -35.08 -15.06 -7.30
N ALA A 5 -34.20 -14.17 -7.76
CA ALA A 5 -33.14 -13.66 -6.92
C ALA A 5 -33.82 -12.87 -5.80
N GLY A 6 -33.88 -13.47 -4.61
CA GLY A 6 -34.35 -12.80 -3.41
C GLY A 6 -33.57 -11.50 -3.24
N ALA A 7 -34.30 -10.39 -3.14
CA ALA A 7 -33.79 -9.22 -2.46
C ALA A 7 -33.44 -9.68 -1.04
N ALA A 8 -32.16 -9.97 -0.81
CA ALA A 8 -31.65 -10.13 0.54
C ALA A 8 -32.04 -8.85 1.28
N GLN A 9 -32.81 -9.02 2.36
CA GLN A 9 -33.04 -8.01 3.37
C GLN A 9 -31.71 -7.25 3.56
N ALA A 10 -31.69 -5.94 3.32
CA ALA A 10 -30.52 -5.13 3.64
C ALA A 10 -30.23 -5.33 5.13
N ALA A 11 -29.25 -6.17 5.44
CA ALA A 11 -28.67 -6.20 6.76
C ALA A 11 -28.23 -4.76 7.06
N ASP A 12 -28.46 -4.33 8.30
CA ASP A 12 -28.03 -3.03 8.85
C ASP A 12 -26.50 -3.00 8.90
N SER A 13 -25.86 -3.07 7.73
CA SER A 13 -24.42 -3.17 7.55
C SER A 13 -23.81 -1.83 7.93
N LYS A 14 -22.83 -1.90 8.83
CA LYS A 14 -22.27 -0.70 9.45
C LYS A 14 -21.01 -0.30 8.71
N PRO A 15 -20.71 1.00 8.59
CA PRO A 15 -19.36 1.43 8.24
C PRO A 15 -18.34 0.78 9.16
N ALA A 16 -17.18 0.46 8.61
CA ALA A 16 -16.13 -0.23 9.35
C ALA A 16 -14.78 0.46 9.20
N ILE A 17 -13.97 0.40 10.25
CA ILE A 17 -12.57 0.82 10.25
C ILE A 17 -11.67 -0.39 10.41
N ALA A 18 -10.91 -0.69 9.37
CA ALA A 18 -9.89 -1.72 9.35
C ALA A 18 -8.58 -1.16 9.91
N VAL A 19 -7.98 -1.83 10.89
CA VAL A 19 -6.69 -1.43 11.48
C VAL A 19 -5.57 -2.35 10.97
N VAL A 20 -4.46 -1.76 10.52
CA VAL A 20 -3.32 -2.50 9.96
C VAL A 20 -2.51 -3.29 11.01
N ASP A 21 -2.69 -2.93 12.28
CA ASP A 21 -2.07 -3.59 13.43
C ASP A 21 -3.15 -3.94 14.46
N ALA A 22 -3.27 -5.22 14.80
CA ALA A 22 -4.29 -5.72 15.73
C ALA A 22 -4.14 -5.13 17.14
N SER A 23 -2.95 -4.68 17.53
CA SER A 23 -2.73 -4.02 18.83
C SER A 23 -3.43 -2.66 18.94
N GLU A 24 -3.77 -2.03 17.81
CA GLU A 24 -4.49 -0.76 17.78
C GLU A 24 -6.01 -0.92 17.85
N LEU A 25 -6.52 -2.15 17.75
CA LEU A 25 -7.96 -2.43 17.70
C LEU A 25 -8.74 -1.81 18.87
N PRO A 26 -8.31 -1.89 20.15
CA PRO A 26 -9.10 -1.33 21.25
C PRO A 26 -9.33 0.18 21.13
N ARG A 27 -8.31 0.95 20.72
CA ARG A 27 -8.44 2.41 20.54
C ARG A 27 -9.41 2.74 19.42
N TRP A 28 -9.31 2.05 18.28
CA TRP A 28 -10.18 2.30 17.14
C TRP A 28 -11.62 1.82 17.40
N GLN A 29 -11.81 0.77 18.20
CA GLN A 29 -13.13 0.37 18.70
C GLN A 29 -13.76 1.47 19.55
N GLU A 30 -13.01 2.03 20.50
CA GLU A 30 -13.49 3.14 21.35
C GLU A 30 -13.91 4.35 20.51
N TRP A 31 -13.06 4.77 19.55
CA TRP A 31 -13.34 5.92 18.70
C TRP A 31 -14.56 5.68 17.79
N SER A 32 -14.62 4.51 17.16
CA SER A 32 -15.66 4.16 16.18
C SER A 32 -17.03 3.88 16.82
N ALA A 33 -17.06 3.46 18.09
CA ALA A 33 -18.30 3.20 18.83
C ALA A 33 -19.24 4.41 18.88
N ALA A 34 -18.70 5.63 19.01
CA ALA A 34 -19.49 6.86 19.03
C ALA A 34 -20.24 7.14 17.71
N LYS A 35 -19.77 6.57 16.59
CA LYS A 35 -20.41 6.65 15.26
C LYS A 35 -21.20 5.39 14.92
N GLY A 36 -21.27 4.41 15.81
CA GLY A 36 -21.88 3.11 15.56
C GLY A 36 -21.12 2.26 14.53
N TRP A 37 -19.85 2.56 14.29
CA TRP A 37 -19.02 1.86 13.32
C TRP A 37 -18.39 0.61 13.93
N ARG A 38 -18.02 -0.35 13.08
CA ARG A 38 -17.30 -1.56 13.47
C ARG A 38 -15.80 -1.35 13.33
N ALA A 39 -14.98 -1.89 14.23
CA ALA A 39 -13.55 -2.00 13.99
C ALA A 39 -13.17 -3.44 13.61
N ILE A 40 -12.30 -3.59 12.62
CA ILE A 40 -11.82 -4.86 12.08
C ILE A 40 -10.29 -4.88 12.17
N ALA A 41 -9.71 -6.00 12.58
CA ALA A 41 -8.27 -6.21 12.64
C ALA A 41 -7.92 -7.54 11.97
N PRO A 42 -6.68 -7.72 11.49
CA PRO A 42 -6.22 -9.05 11.12
C PRO A 42 -6.17 -9.95 12.37
N PRO A 43 -6.22 -11.28 12.22
CA PRO A 43 -6.01 -12.20 13.33
C PRO A 43 -4.69 -11.92 14.04
N ALA A 44 -4.67 -11.95 15.38
CA ALA A 44 -3.45 -11.71 16.17
C ALA A 44 -2.31 -12.70 15.86
N SER A 45 -2.65 -13.88 15.33
CA SER A 45 -1.72 -14.91 14.86
C SER A 45 -1.08 -14.61 13.50
N ALA A 46 -1.47 -13.54 12.81
CA ALA A 46 -0.92 -13.16 11.51
C ALA A 46 0.52 -12.61 11.66
N THR A 47 1.49 -13.50 11.84
CA THR A 47 2.91 -13.18 12.07
C THR A 47 3.78 -13.32 10.80
N GLY A 48 3.15 -13.29 9.62
CA GLY A 48 3.84 -13.41 8.34
C GLY A 48 4.60 -12.14 7.90
N ASN A 49 5.20 -12.21 6.71
CA ASN A 49 5.74 -11.03 6.04
C ASN A 49 4.65 -9.98 5.77
N ILE A 50 5.05 -8.78 5.37
CA ILE A 50 4.11 -7.66 5.17
C ILE A 50 2.96 -8.00 4.19
N ASP A 51 3.21 -8.74 3.12
CA ASP A 51 2.17 -9.17 2.18
C ASP A 51 1.17 -10.12 2.85
N ALA A 52 1.65 -11.12 3.58
CA ALA A 52 0.79 -12.06 4.29
C ALA A 52 -0.09 -11.35 5.34
N ARG A 53 0.44 -10.30 6.00
CA ARG A 53 -0.33 -9.47 6.93
C ARG A 53 -1.43 -8.67 6.21
N VAL A 54 -1.13 -8.11 5.03
CA VAL A 54 -2.12 -7.40 4.21
C VAL A 54 -3.22 -8.37 3.72
N GLN A 55 -2.85 -9.58 3.29
CA GLN A 55 -3.82 -10.61 2.88
C GLN A 55 -4.69 -11.08 4.05
N ALA A 56 -4.14 -11.18 5.25
CA ALA A 56 -4.90 -11.52 6.45
C ALA A 56 -5.93 -10.41 6.79
N LEU A 57 -5.55 -9.14 6.63
CA LEU A 57 -6.47 -8.01 6.80
C LEU A 57 -7.56 -8.01 5.73
N GLU A 58 -7.18 -8.22 4.47
CA GLU A 58 -8.13 -8.39 3.36
C GLU A 58 -9.17 -9.47 3.68
N ALA A 59 -8.71 -10.66 4.08
CA ALA A 59 -9.60 -11.76 4.41
C ALA A 59 -10.57 -11.40 5.54
N ALA A 60 -10.11 -10.71 6.58
CA ALA A 60 -10.96 -10.27 7.69
C ALA A 60 -12.02 -9.24 7.24
N VAL A 61 -11.64 -8.28 6.40
CA VAL A 61 -12.58 -7.29 5.83
C VAL A 61 -13.59 -7.96 4.91
N ARG A 62 -13.14 -8.85 4.03
CA ARG A 62 -14.03 -9.59 3.11
C ARG A 62 -15.02 -10.47 3.85
N ALA A 63 -14.59 -11.14 4.92
CA ALA A 63 -15.49 -11.93 5.76
C ALA A 63 -16.59 -11.05 6.37
N ALA A 64 -16.25 -9.87 6.88
CA ALA A 64 -17.21 -8.93 7.44
C ALA A 64 -18.18 -8.34 6.40
N ILE A 65 -17.74 -8.19 5.15
CA ILE A 65 -18.63 -7.80 4.04
C ILE A 65 -19.57 -8.97 3.71
N GLN A 66 -19.04 -10.19 3.61
CA GLN A 66 -19.80 -11.39 3.22
C GLN A 66 -20.86 -11.79 4.24
N ASP A 67 -20.58 -11.60 5.54
CA ASP A 67 -21.56 -11.88 6.62
C ASP A 67 -22.54 -10.72 6.87
N GLY A 68 -22.41 -9.61 6.11
CA GLY A 68 -23.27 -8.43 6.21
C GLY A 68 -22.98 -7.53 7.42
N SER A 69 -21.92 -7.79 8.19
CA SER A 69 -21.56 -6.99 9.36
C SER A 69 -20.82 -5.69 9.02
N ALA A 70 -20.33 -5.53 7.80
CA ALA A 70 -19.66 -4.34 7.31
C ALA A 70 -20.19 -3.89 5.94
N ASP A 71 -20.40 -2.59 5.77
CA ASP A 71 -20.83 -1.98 4.52
C ASP A 71 -19.64 -1.85 3.54
N PRO A 72 -19.64 -2.53 2.38
CA PRO A 72 -18.55 -2.46 1.40
C PRO A 72 -18.31 -1.07 0.79
N ALA A 73 -19.27 -0.15 0.90
CA ALA A 73 -19.11 1.23 0.43
C ALA A 73 -18.40 2.13 1.47
N HIS A 74 -18.34 1.71 2.74
CA HIS A 74 -17.82 2.49 3.86
C HIS A 74 -16.81 1.70 4.70
N ILE A 75 -15.84 1.07 4.03
CA ILE A 75 -14.68 0.45 4.67
C ILE A 75 -13.52 1.45 4.66
N TYR A 76 -13.10 1.87 5.85
CA TYR A 76 -11.98 2.78 6.05
C TYR A 76 -10.74 2.01 6.53
N LEU A 77 -9.55 2.51 6.25
CA LEU A 77 -8.29 1.94 6.73
C LEU A 77 -7.60 2.89 7.70
N ALA A 78 -6.98 2.37 8.75
CA ALA A 78 -6.29 3.19 9.73
C ALA A 78 -5.00 2.56 10.29
N GLY A 79 -4.07 3.43 10.65
CA GLY A 79 -2.82 3.07 11.34
C GLY A 79 -2.14 4.29 11.96
N THR A 80 -1.34 4.05 13.01
CA THR A 80 -0.70 5.11 13.79
C THR A 80 0.76 4.83 14.12
N GLY A 81 1.56 5.89 14.26
CA GLY A 81 2.97 5.78 14.63
C GLY A 81 3.73 4.82 13.70
N GLY A 82 4.31 3.76 14.28
CA GLY A 82 5.04 2.74 13.52
C GLY A 82 4.20 1.95 12.50
N SER A 83 2.86 1.95 12.62
CA SER A 83 1.97 1.27 11.68
C SER A 83 1.44 2.19 10.56
N ALA A 84 1.65 3.51 10.67
CA ALA A 84 1.32 4.48 9.61
C ALA A 84 1.84 4.10 8.21
N PRO A 85 3.10 3.64 8.00
CA PRO A 85 3.55 3.19 6.67
C PRO A 85 2.74 2.00 6.13
N LEU A 86 2.20 1.13 6.99
CA LEU A 86 1.39 -0.01 6.55
C LEU A 86 0.05 0.44 5.95
N VAL A 87 -0.45 1.64 6.28
CA VAL A 87 -1.64 2.21 5.64
C VAL A 87 -1.37 2.46 4.16
N PHE A 88 -0.28 3.18 3.86
CA PHE A 88 0.15 3.44 2.48
C PHE A 88 0.45 2.15 1.72
N TYR A 89 1.17 1.22 2.35
CA TYR A 89 1.45 -0.07 1.75
C TYR A 89 0.16 -0.82 1.41
N THR A 90 -0.75 -0.97 2.37
CA THR A 90 -2.02 -1.70 2.20
C THR A 90 -2.90 -1.09 1.11
N VAL A 91 -3.06 0.24 1.05
CA VAL A 91 -3.81 0.89 -0.04
C VAL A 91 -3.16 0.60 -1.39
N SER A 92 -1.83 0.68 -1.48
CA SER A 92 -1.10 0.34 -2.69
C SER A 92 -1.17 -1.15 -3.07
N ARG A 93 -1.64 -2.04 -2.19
CA ARG A 93 -1.83 -3.47 -2.52
C ARG A 93 -3.29 -3.81 -2.82
N LEU A 94 -4.22 -3.10 -2.19
CA LEU A 94 -5.66 -3.39 -2.22
C LEU A 94 -6.45 -2.11 -2.49
N PRO A 95 -6.23 -1.43 -3.63
CA PRO A 95 -6.84 -0.12 -3.89
C PRO A 95 -8.37 -0.17 -4.01
N ASP A 96 -8.92 -1.37 -4.12
CA ASP A 96 -10.30 -1.65 -4.46
C ASP A 96 -11.18 -1.97 -3.25
N LEU A 97 -10.66 -1.88 -2.03
CA LEU A 97 -11.38 -2.19 -0.80
C LEU A 97 -11.79 -0.96 0.02
N TRP A 98 -11.06 0.14 -0.13
CA TRP A 98 -11.12 1.25 0.82
C TRP A 98 -11.92 2.42 0.26
N ALA A 99 -12.78 3.01 1.09
CA ALA A 99 -13.42 4.30 0.80
C ALA A 99 -12.47 5.48 1.07
N ALA A 100 -11.67 5.36 2.13
CA ALA A 100 -10.61 6.30 2.48
C ALA A 100 -9.65 5.64 3.49
N ALA A 101 -8.47 6.23 3.68
CA ALA A 101 -7.51 5.78 4.67
C ALA A 101 -6.95 6.92 5.52
N VAL A 102 -6.56 6.61 6.75
CA VAL A 102 -5.93 7.57 7.66
C VAL A 102 -4.64 7.02 8.27
N ALA A 103 -3.57 7.80 8.17
CA ALA A 103 -2.28 7.54 8.81
C ALA A 103 -2.00 8.64 9.83
N LEU A 104 -1.84 8.29 11.11
CA LEU A 104 -1.64 9.26 12.19
C LEU A 104 -0.22 9.20 12.75
N GLY A 105 0.49 10.32 12.73
CA GLY A 105 1.92 10.38 13.01
C GLY A 105 2.72 9.56 12.00
N GLY A 106 3.83 8.97 12.47
CA GLY A 106 4.68 8.10 11.66
C GLY A 106 5.17 8.75 10.36
N SER A 107 5.66 7.90 9.44
CA SER A 107 6.12 8.34 8.12
C SER A 107 5.76 7.29 7.06
N PRO A 108 5.36 7.69 5.83
CA PRO A 108 5.19 6.77 4.70
C PRO A 108 6.51 6.21 4.18
N GLN A 109 7.65 6.73 4.64
CA GLN A 109 8.97 6.43 4.11
C GLN A 109 9.31 4.92 4.09
N PRO A 110 9.03 4.11 5.14
CA PRO A 110 9.22 2.65 5.07
C PRO A 110 8.37 1.97 3.99
N ALA A 111 7.19 2.50 3.65
CA ALA A 111 6.38 1.97 2.55
C ALA A 111 6.99 2.31 1.19
N ILE A 112 7.57 3.50 1.03
CA ILE A 112 8.32 3.90 -0.17
C ILE A 112 9.53 2.98 -0.35
N GLU A 113 10.29 2.76 0.72
CA GLU A 113 11.45 1.86 0.75
C GLU A 113 11.14 0.40 0.45
N SER A 114 9.87 -0.01 0.51
CA SER A 114 9.46 -1.34 0.09
C SER A 114 9.59 -1.56 -1.42
N ASP A 115 9.72 -0.49 -2.22
CA ASP A 115 9.72 -0.51 -3.69
C ASP A 115 8.42 -1.08 -4.30
N ARG A 116 7.32 -1.04 -3.51
CA ARG A 116 6.00 -1.60 -3.86
C ARG A 116 4.87 -0.59 -3.68
N LEU A 117 5.22 0.70 -3.62
CA LEU A 117 4.27 1.80 -3.53
C LEU A 117 4.02 2.37 -4.92
N PHE A 118 2.79 2.26 -5.41
CA PHE A 118 2.37 2.67 -6.75
C PHE A 118 1.35 3.79 -6.64
N ALA A 119 1.68 4.98 -7.12
CA ALA A 119 0.84 6.17 -6.93
C ALA A 119 -0.54 6.04 -7.58
N SER A 120 -0.65 5.30 -8.70
CA SER A 120 -1.93 5.07 -9.38
C SER A 120 -2.98 4.42 -8.47
N ASN A 121 -2.55 3.51 -7.60
CA ASN A 121 -3.43 2.76 -6.69
C ASN A 121 -4.15 3.66 -5.67
N PHE A 122 -3.77 4.94 -5.56
CA PHE A 122 -4.38 5.91 -4.66
C PHE A 122 -5.44 6.77 -5.36
N THR A 123 -5.60 6.67 -6.69
CA THR A 123 -6.50 7.53 -7.47
C THR A 123 -7.90 7.62 -6.85
N ASN A 124 -8.48 6.46 -6.53
CA ASN A 124 -9.83 6.34 -5.97
C ASN A 124 -9.85 6.14 -4.44
N VAL A 125 -8.69 6.24 -3.77
CA VAL A 125 -8.58 6.06 -2.31
C VAL A 125 -7.88 7.27 -1.69
N PRO A 126 -8.65 8.27 -1.21
CA PRO A 126 -8.06 9.41 -0.52
C PRO A 126 -7.42 8.98 0.80
N ILE A 127 -6.24 9.53 1.07
CA ILE A 127 -5.51 9.32 2.32
C ILE A 127 -5.39 10.61 3.09
N LEU A 128 -5.81 10.62 4.35
CA LEU A 128 -5.44 11.64 5.31
C LEU A 128 -4.20 11.21 6.07
N TRP A 129 -3.10 11.94 5.88
CA TRP A 129 -1.89 11.79 6.68
C TRP A 129 -1.74 12.96 7.64
N ILE A 130 -1.92 12.69 8.93
CA ILE A 130 -1.61 13.66 9.99
C ILE A 130 -0.15 13.44 10.39
N GLY A 131 0.76 14.27 9.86
CA GLY A 131 2.21 14.15 10.06
C GLY A 131 2.64 14.29 11.52
N GLY A 132 3.73 13.63 11.88
CA GLY A 132 4.32 13.73 13.22
C GLY A 132 5.13 15.01 13.41
N ALA A 133 5.55 15.66 12.33
CA ALA A 133 6.35 16.88 12.37
C ALA A 133 6.08 17.79 11.16
N PRO A 134 6.33 19.11 11.26
CA PRO A 134 6.09 20.05 10.15
C PRO A 134 6.88 19.72 8.88
N GLN A 135 8.10 19.18 9.02
CA GLN A 135 8.93 18.80 7.89
C GLN A 135 8.34 17.70 6.99
N ASP A 136 7.33 16.97 7.48
CA ASP A 136 6.63 15.95 6.71
C ASP A 136 5.88 16.55 5.50
N GLU A 137 5.58 17.86 5.52
CA GLU A 137 4.92 18.59 4.43
C GLU A 137 5.65 18.44 3.10
N ALA A 138 6.98 18.52 3.12
CA ALA A 138 7.80 18.41 1.91
C ALA A 138 7.69 17.01 1.28
N LEU A 139 7.61 15.96 2.11
CA LEU A 139 7.39 14.60 1.62
C LEU A 139 5.97 14.44 1.09
N ALA A 140 4.97 14.96 1.79
CA ALA A 140 3.59 14.95 1.32
C ALA A 140 3.44 15.64 -0.04
N GLY A 141 4.07 16.80 -0.24
CA GLY A 141 4.09 17.51 -1.52
C GLY A 141 4.68 16.68 -2.66
N LYS A 142 5.75 15.92 -2.40
CA LYS A 142 6.34 14.99 -3.39
C LYS A 142 5.38 13.85 -3.72
N LEU A 143 4.73 13.25 -2.73
CA LEU A 143 3.77 12.17 -2.93
C LEU A 143 2.54 12.62 -3.74
N LYS A 144 2.01 13.82 -3.44
CA LYS A 144 0.94 14.45 -4.24
C LYS A 144 1.39 14.70 -5.68
N SER A 145 2.60 15.22 -5.86
CA SER A 145 3.18 15.47 -7.19
C SER A 145 3.41 14.17 -7.98
N ALA A 146 3.58 13.04 -7.30
CA ALA A 146 3.64 11.72 -7.92
C ALA A 146 2.26 11.15 -8.29
N GLY A 147 1.17 11.88 -8.01
CA GLY A 147 -0.20 11.50 -8.36
C GLY A 147 -1.00 10.83 -7.23
N MET A 148 -0.49 10.80 -6.00
CA MET A 148 -1.27 10.24 -4.88
C MET A 148 -2.39 11.17 -4.43
N ASN A 149 -3.58 10.60 -4.24
CA ASN A 149 -4.71 11.26 -3.58
C ASN A 149 -4.45 11.38 -2.07
N LEU A 150 -3.67 12.40 -1.70
CA LEU A 150 -3.17 12.60 -0.35
C LEU A 150 -3.60 13.97 0.18
N GLU A 151 -4.17 13.98 1.37
CA GLU A 151 -4.32 15.14 2.22
C GLU A 151 -3.31 15.05 3.36
N TRP A 152 -2.51 16.11 3.56
CA TRP A 152 -1.57 16.17 4.68
C TRP A 152 -1.97 17.28 5.62
N ARG A 153 -1.88 16.99 6.92
CA ARG A 153 -2.11 17.96 8.00
C ARG A 153 -1.01 17.82 9.05
N PHE A 154 -0.75 18.90 9.77
CA PHE A 154 0.04 18.87 11.00
C PHE A 154 -0.77 19.47 12.14
N THR A 155 -0.89 18.74 13.24
CA THR A 155 -1.73 19.15 14.38
C THR A 155 -0.94 19.35 15.68
N GLY A 156 0.40 19.38 15.62
CA GLY A 156 1.24 19.53 16.82
C GLY A 156 1.05 18.40 17.83
N GLY A 157 0.69 17.20 17.38
CA GLY A 157 0.41 16.04 18.23
C GLY A 157 -1.01 15.98 18.81
N ARG A 158 -1.88 16.96 18.52
CA ARG A 158 -3.29 16.93 18.94
C ARG A 158 -4.11 16.15 17.92
N ILE A 159 -4.60 14.98 18.32
CA ILE A 159 -5.40 14.12 17.46
C ILE A 159 -6.80 14.06 18.05
N GLU A 160 -7.79 14.58 17.30
CA GLU A 160 -9.19 14.56 17.69
C GLU A 160 -9.92 13.48 16.87
N ALA A 161 -10.35 12.42 17.57
CA ALA A 161 -11.00 11.27 16.94
C ALA A 161 -12.24 11.66 16.12
N GLY A 162 -13.07 12.56 16.65
CA GLY A 162 -14.29 13.03 15.98
C GLY A 162 -14.00 13.63 14.61
N THR A 163 -13.03 14.53 14.51
CA THR A 163 -12.62 15.17 13.24
C THR A 163 -12.09 14.16 12.22
N ILE A 164 -11.36 13.12 12.67
CA ILE A 164 -10.88 12.06 11.78
C ILE A 164 -12.04 11.24 11.25
N LEU A 165 -12.96 10.83 12.13
CA LEU A 165 -14.11 10.02 11.74
C LEU A 165 -15.06 10.80 10.84
N ASP A 166 -15.24 12.11 11.07
CA ASP A 166 -16.03 12.99 10.19
C ASP A 166 -15.40 13.10 8.80
N TRP A 167 -14.07 13.22 8.72
CA TRP A 167 -13.37 13.23 7.43
C TRP A 167 -13.53 11.90 6.70
N LEU A 168 -13.38 10.76 7.40
CA LEU A 168 -13.62 9.44 6.81
C LEU A 168 -15.07 9.29 6.31
N ALA A 169 -16.05 9.70 7.13
CA ALA A 169 -17.47 9.62 6.81
C ALA A 169 -17.89 10.40 5.55
N GLY A 170 -17.11 11.41 5.18
CA GLY A 170 -17.32 12.18 3.93
C GLY A 170 -16.93 11.42 2.66
N HIS A 171 -16.37 10.22 2.77
CA HIS A 171 -15.91 9.42 1.64
C HIS A 171 -16.67 8.10 1.53
N THR A 172 -16.98 7.72 0.30
CA THR A 172 -17.67 6.48 -0.06
C THR A 172 -16.91 5.83 -1.21
N ARG A 173 -16.79 4.51 -1.15
CA ARG A 173 -16.22 3.71 -2.22
C ARG A 173 -17.30 3.38 -3.25
N GLU A 174 -17.04 3.70 -4.51
CA GLU A 174 -17.81 3.17 -5.63
C GLU A 174 -17.38 1.72 -5.91
N GLU A 175 -18.34 0.81 -6.06
CA GLU A 175 -18.03 -0.58 -6.44
C GLU A 175 -17.51 -0.67 -7.88
N PHE A 176 -18.11 0.13 -8.76
CA PHE A 176 -17.80 0.22 -10.19
C PHE A 176 -17.46 1.65 -10.58
N PRO A 177 -16.32 2.20 -10.13
CA PRO A 177 -15.91 3.55 -10.52
C PRO A 177 -15.72 3.61 -12.03
N GLY A 178 -16.16 4.73 -12.62
CA GLY A 178 -16.08 4.95 -14.07
C GLY A 178 -14.66 5.02 -14.62
N SER A 179 -13.65 5.25 -13.77
CA SER A 179 -12.24 5.18 -14.13
C SER A 179 -11.42 4.52 -13.04
N ILE A 180 -10.44 3.71 -13.44
CA ILE A 180 -9.50 3.04 -12.55
C ILE A 180 -8.09 3.11 -13.14
N ASP A 181 -7.11 3.13 -12.25
CA ASP A 181 -5.70 3.04 -12.59
C ASP A 181 -5.00 2.25 -11.47
N CYS A 182 -4.47 1.08 -11.81
CA CYS A 182 -3.77 0.26 -10.84
C CYS A 182 -2.51 -0.35 -11.40
N GLU A 183 -1.50 -0.47 -10.54
CA GLU A 183 -0.25 -1.14 -10.81
C GLU A 183 0.11 -2.12 -9.70
N THR A 184 0.63 -3.28 -10.07
CA THR A 184 1.10 -4.28 -9.12
C THR A 184 2.32 -5.00 -9.64
N SER A 185 3.19 -5.41 -8.73
CA SER A 185 4.31 -6.31 -9.01
C SER A 185 4.08 -7.73 -8.48
N SER A 186 2.86 -8.06 -8.02
CA SER A 186 2.58 -9.41 -7.54
C SER A 186 1.15 -9.83 -7.88
N PRO A 187 0.97 -11.04 -8.45
CA PRO A 187 -0.35 -11.59 -8.79
C PRO A 187 -1.29 -11.72 -7.58
N SER A 188 -0.75 -11.86 -6.37
CA SER A 188 -1.56 -11.94 -5.14
C SER A 188 -2.32 -10.65 -4.82
N PHE A 189 -1.98 -9.55 -5.49
CA PHE A 189 -2.54 -8.22 -5.31
C PHE A 189 -2.86 -7.60 -6.67
N ALA A 190 -3.60 -8.35 -7.47
CA ALA A 190 -3.89 -8.03 -8.86
C ALA A 190 -5.31 -7.51 -9.09
N ARG A 191 -6.09 -7.35 -8.02
CA ARG A 191 -7.45 -6.82 -8.10
C ARG A 191 -7.42 -5.29 -8.09
N CYS A 192 -8.14 -4.71 -9.03
CA CYS A 192 -8.33 -3.29 -9.25
C CYS A 192 -9.81 -3.06 -9.56
N TYR A 193 -10.62 -2.94 -8.52
CA TYR A 193 -12.08 -2.79 -8.59
C TYR A 193 -12.72 -3.90 -9.44
N TRP A 194 -13.24 -3.53 -10.60
CA TRP A 194 -13.92 -4.41 -11.54
C TRP A 194 -12.97 -5.12 -12.51
N ILE A 195 -11.65 -4.91 -12.41
CA ILE A 195 -10.61 -5.65 -13.13
C ILE A 195 -9.81 -6.51 -12.15
N ALA A 196 -9.48 -7.75 -12.53
CA ALA A 196 -8.57 -8.63 -11.82
C ALA A 196 -7.55 -9.22 -12.79
N LEU A 197 -6.29 -8.79 -12.68
CA LEU A 197 -5.22 -9.30 -13.52
C LEU A 197 -4.82 -10.72 -13.06
N SER A 198 -4.45 -11.60 -13.98
CA SER A 198 -4.10 -12.99 -13.63
C SER A 198 -2.79 -13.47 -14.25
N LYS A 199 -2.34 -12.93 -15.38
CA LYS A 199 -1.04 -13.26 -15.98
C LYS A 199 -0.29 -12.02 -16.42
N PHE A 200 1.01 -12.04 -16.17
CA PHE A 200 1.93 -10.97 -16.53
C PHE A 200 3.04 -11.48 -17.43
N ASP A 201 3.45 -10.67 -18.40
CA ASP A 201 4.64 -10.91 -19.20
C ASP A 201 5.44 -9.62 -19.34
N ALA A 202 6.71 -9.65 -18.90
CA ALA A 202 7.61 -8.51 -19.00
C ALA A 202 7.97 -8.17 -20.45
N ALA A 203 7.85 -9.12 -21.38
CA ALA A 203 8.06 -8.91 -22.81
C ALA A 203 6.93 -8.05 -23.41
N GLU A 204 5.72 -8.13 -22.85
CA GLU A 204 4.53 -7.38 -23.28
C GLU A 204 4.45 -5.99 -22.62
N ARG A 205 5.61 -5.39 -22.32
CA ARG A 205 5.66 -4.01 -21.88
C ARG A 205 5.33 -3.10 -23.06
N ASN A 206 4.33 -2.23 -22.89
CA ASN A 206 4.13 -1.09 -23.77
C ASN A 206 4.65 0.18 -23.12
N ASP A 207 5.09 1.13 -23.95
CA ASP A 207 5.65 2.41 -23.51
C ASP A 207 4.58 3.46 -23.20
N VAL A 208 3.31 3.18 -23.53
CA VAL A 208 2.18 4.11 -23.34
C VAL A 208 1.82 4.28 -21.87
N LEU A 209 1.95 3.23 -21.06
CA LEU A 209 1.71 3.29 -19.62
C LEU A 209 3.02 3.23 -18.84
N PRO A 210 3.64 4.37 -18.47
CA PRO A 210 4.82 4.36 -17.63
C PRO A 210 4.51 3.73 -16.26
N SER A 211 5.53 3.34 -15.50
CA SER A 211 5.31 2.93 -14.12
C SER A 211 4.91 4.15 -13.27
N SER A 212 3.89 3.99 -12.45
CA SER A 212 3.45 4.90 -11.39
C SER A 212 4.17 4.66 -10.06
N ARG A 213 5.15 3.74 -10.05
CA ARG A 213 5.93 3.44 -8.86
C ARG A 213 6.53 4.71 -8.29
N VAL A 214 6.28 4.97 -7.02
CA VAL A 214 6.92 6.09 -6.32
C VAL A 214 8.41 5.80 -6.27
N PRO A 215 9.26 6.67 -6.85
CA PRO A 215 10.69 6.45 -6.85
C PRO A 215 11.20 6.33 -5.42
N PHE A 216 11.81 5.19 -5.14
CA PHE A 216 12.60 5.01 -3.93
C PHE A 216 14.05 5.44 -4.26
N ASN A 217 14.61 6.29 -3.42
CA ASN A 217 16.06 6.47 -3.40
C ASN A 217 16.62 5.38 -2.49
N PRO A 218 17.53 4.52 -2.95
CA PRO A 218 18.30 3.64 -2.09
C PRO A 218 18.83 4.41 -0.90
N ILE A 219 18.28 4.13 0.28
CA ILE A 219 18.85 4.66 1.50
C ILE A 219 20.15 3.91 1.69
N ALA A 220 21.21 4.69 1.88
CA ALA A 220 22.51 4.12 2.09
C ALA A 220 22.48 3.27 3.36
N ALA A 221 23.25 2.19 3.37
CA ALA A 221 23.32 1.29 4.52
C ALA A 221 24.77 1.07 4.90
N LEU A 222 25.00 0.82 6.19
CA LEU A 222 26.29 0.31 6.64
C LEU A 222 26.42 -1.14 6.18
N ASP A 223 27.55 -1.46 5.53
CA ASP A 223 27.90 -2.82 5.12
C ASP A 223 28.42 -3.63 6.32
N LEU A 224 27.53 -3.81 7.28
CA LEU A 224 27.73 -4.60 8.49
C LEU A 224 26.85 -5.86 8.44
N GLY A 225 26.29 -6.21 7.28
CA GLY A 225 25.19 -7.17 7.15
C GLY A 225 23.85 -6.61 7.63
N ALA A 226 22.75 -7.34 7.35
CA ALA A 226 21.42 -6.90 7.74
C ALA A 226 21.23 -6.92 9.27
N PHE A 227 20.65 -5.85 9.82
CA PHE A 227 20.25 -5.74 11.22
C PHE A 227 18.97 -4.92 11.35
N SER A 228 18.23 -5.11 12.44
CA SER A 228 17.03 -4.32 12.74
C SER A 228 17.23 -3.43 13.96
N TYR A 229 16.44 -2.37 14.06
CA TYR A 229 16.39 -1.44 15.19
C TYR A 229 14.96 -0.92 15.35
N LYS A 230 14.63 -0.36 16.53
CA LYS A 230 13.32 0.24 16.79
C LYS A 230 13.39 1.75 16.57
N SER A 231 12.49 2.30 15.75
CA SER A 231 12.41 3.74 15.44
C SER A 231 12.19 4.62 16.67
N GLU A 232 11.40 4.12 17.62
CA GLU A 232 10.97 4.85 18.82
C GLU A 232 11.98 4.77 19.98
N GLU A 233 13.08 4.04 19.80
CA GLU A 233 13.98 3.80 20.92
C GLU A 233 14.76 5.07 21.30
N PRO A 234 14.78 5.45 22.59
CA PRO A 234 15.50 6.63 23.03
C PRO A 234 17.01 6.48 22.84
N GLY A 235 17.68 7.61 22.68
CA GLY A 235 19.14 7.72 22.60
C GLY A 235 19.86 7.40 23.91
N PRO A 236 21.21 7.48 23.93
CA PRO A 236 22.09 7.90 22.83
C PRO A 236 22.49 6.75 21.90
N GLY A 237 22.34 6.90 20.59
CA GLY A 237 22.72 5.88 19.60
C GLY A 237 21.56 5.07 19.05
N LEU A 238 21.89 4.18 18.12
CA LEU A 238 20.98 3.24 17.48
C LEU A 238 21.18 1.84 18.08
N LEU A 239 20.19 1.32 18.80
CA LEU A 239 20.28 -0.05 19.32
C LEU A 239 20.00 -1.08 18.22
N VAL A 240 20.88 -2.06 18.11
CA VAL A 240 20.69 -3.25 17.29
C VAL A 240 19.70 -4.17 18.01
N ALA A 241 18.44 -4.14 17.58
CA ALA A 241 17.34 -4.87 18.19
C ALA A 241 17.36 -6.37 17.84
N SER A 242 17.65 -6.71 16.58
CA SER A 242 17.79 -8.10 16.16
C SER A 242 18.73 -8.26 14.97
N LEU A 243 19.21 -9.50 14.81
CA LEU A 243 20.05 -9.95 13.72
C LEU A 243 19.42 -11.19 13.05
N PRO A 244 19.64 -11.42 11.73
CA PRO A 244 19.23 -12.64 11.05
C PRO A 244 19.78 -13.92 11.72
N GLU A 245 19.06 -15.04 11.60
CA GLU A 245 19.43 -16.33 12.23
C GLU A 245 20.82 -16.84 11.79
N LYS A 246 21.23 -16.55 10.55
CA LYS A 246 22.54 -16.93 9.98
C LYS A 246 23.46 -15.71 9.78
N TYR A 247 23.35 -14.72 10.67
CA TYR A 247 24.15 -13.51 10.59
C TYR A 247 25.62 -13.79 10.88
N ASN A 248 26.50 -13.42 9.95
CA ASN A 248 27.95 -13.59 10.05
C ASN A 248 28.70 -12.25 10.05
N GLY A 249 28.00 -11.14 10.31
CA GLY A 249 28.60 -9.81 10.36
C GLY A 249 29.20 -9.46 11.73
N PRO A 250 29.77 -8.25 11.88
CA PRO A 250 30.52 -7.86 13.07
C PRO A 250 29.67 -7.41 14.28
N LEU A 251 28.36 -7.19 14.09
CA LEU A 251 27.45 -6.74 15.14
C LEU A 251 26.96 -7.90 16.03
N LYS A 252 26.50 -7.55 17.22
CA LYS A 252 25.77 -8.44 18.14
C LYS A 252 24.45 -7.79 18.53
N ALA A 253 23.43 -8.60 18.81
CA ALA A 253 22.18 -8.10 19.36
C ALA A 253 22.46 -7.34 20.68
N GLY A 254 21.89 -6.14 20.82
CA GLY A 254 22.15 -5.25 21.95
C GLY A 254 23.35 -4.31 21.79
N ASP A 255 24.13 -4.42 20.70
CA ASP A 255 25.12 -3.39 20.38
C ASP A 255 24.42 -2.04 20.12
N ARG A 256 25.07 -0.93 20.47
CA ARG A 256 24.55 0.42 20.23
C ARG A 256 25.50 1.20 19.33
N ILE A 257 25.04 1.58 18.14
CA ILE A 257 25.83 2.40 17.22
C ILE A 257 25.78 3.85 17.72
N LEU A 258 26.91 4.36 18.20
CA LEU A 258 27.02 5.68 18.82
C LEU A 258 27.45 6.76 17.83
N ALA A 259 28.27 6.41 16.85
CA ALA A 259 28.76 7.37 15.85
C ALA A 259 29.11 6.70 14.53
N ILE A 260 28.99 7.47 13.45
CA ILE A 260 29.41 7.10 12.08
C ILE A 260 30.31 8.22 11.58
N ASP A 261 31.54 7.90 11.18
CA ASP A 261 32.59 8.85 10.78
C ASP A 261 32.84 9.97 11.80
N GLY A 262 32.73 9.63 13.09
CA GLY A 262 32.87 10.58 14.19
C GLY A 262 31.66 11.50 14.42
N ARG A 263 30.62 11.42 13.59
CA ARG A 263 29.34 12.10 13.84
C ARG A 263 28.49 11.27 14.79
N GLU A 264 28.16 11.82 15.94
CA GLU A 264 27.30 11.16 16.92
C GLU A 264 25.90 10.92 16.35
N ILE A 265 25.37 9.74 16.65
CA ILE A 265 24.00 9.33 16.37
C ILE A 265 23.24 9.41 17.69
N ALA A 266 22.29 10.33 17.79
CA ALA A 266 21.45 10.49 18.96
C ALA A 266 20.41 9.38 19.06
N ASN A 267 19.78 9.01 17.94
CA ASN A 267 18.70 8.03 17.88
C ASN A 267 18.48 7.52 16.45
N ALA A 268 17.47 6.66 16.27
CA ALA A 268 17.11 6.08 14.97
C ALA A 268 16.73 7.11 13.90
N ARG A 269 16.08 8.22 14.29
CA ARG A 269 15.73 9.29 13.36
C ARG A 269 16.99 9.93 12.76
N GLN A 270 17.96 10.29 13.60
CA GLN A 270 19.19 10.90 13.12
C GLN A 270 20.03 9.95 12.25
N TYR A 271 20.05 8.65 12.57
CA TYR A 271 20.67 7.64 11.70
C TYR A 271 20.04 7.63 10.31
N ASN A 272 18.70 7.62 10.24
CA ASN A 272 17.97 7.62 8.97
C ASN A 272 18.19 8.91 8.17
N GLU A 273 18.19 10.06 8.84
CA GLU A 273 18.52 11.35 8.20
C GLU A 273 19.93 11.36 7.63
N LEU A 274 20.91 10.80 8.35
CA LEU A 274 22.29 10.70 7.88
C LEU A 274 22.39 9.79 6.64
N MET A 275 21.83 8.59 6.71
CA MET A 275 21.88 7.63 5.60
C MET A 275 21.13 8.14 4.36
N ALA A 276 20.03 8.88 4.54
CA ALA A 276 19.26 9.48 3.44
C ALA A 276 20.02 10.60 2.70
N GLN A 277 21.05 11.18 3.31
CA GLN A 277 21.89 12.23 2.69
C GLN A 277 23.02 11.66 1.83
N VAL A 278 23.37 10.38 2.00
CA VAL A 278 24.47 9.76 1.26
C VAL A 278 24.03 9.40 -0.16
N LYS A 279 24.82 9.83 -1.14
CA LYS A 279 24.54 9.65 -2.58
C LYS A 279 25.57 8.82 -3.33
N GLU A 280 26.62 8.39 -2.65
CA GLU A 280 27.69 7.57 -3.20
C GLU A 280 28.15 6.54 -2.16
N GLU A 281 28.66 5.42 -2.66
CA GLU A 281 29.27 4.41 -1.81
C GLU A 281 30.65 4.90 -1.36
N ARG A 282 30.96 4.76 -0.07
CA ARG A 282 32.24 5.24 0.48
C ARG A 282 32.63 4.49 1.75
N PRO A 283 33.94 4.34 2.05
CA PRO A 283 34.39 3.82 3.33
C PRO A 283 33.81 4.64 4.50
N ALA A 284 33.51 3.95 5.60
CA ALA A 284 32.99 4.56 6.81
C ALA A 284 33.51 3.85 8.06
N VAL A 285 33.49 4.55 9.17
CA VAL A 285 33.89 4.01 10.47
C VAL A 285 32.74 4.14 11.45
N VAL A 286 32.39 3.03 12.08
CA VAL A 286 31.30 2.96 13.05
C VAL A 286 31.87 2.74 14.44
N MET A 287 31.46 3.59 15.38
CA MET A 287 31.73 3.39 16.80
C MET A 287 30.51 2.73 17.44
N ILE A 288 30.70 1.52 17.97
CA ILE A 288 29.67 0.79 18.69
C ILE A 288 29.98 0.72 20.18
N GLN A 289 28.94 0.69 21.00
CA GLN A 289 29.01 0.29 22.39
C GLN A 289 28.54 -1.15 22.52
N ARG A 290 29.37 -1.98 23.16
CA ARG A 290 29.09 -3.39 23.46
C ARG A 290 29.26 -3.59 24.96
N GLY A 291 28.15 -3.56 25.69
CA GLY A 291 28.17 -3.53 27.15
C GLY A 291 28.92 -2.27 27.65
N LYS A 292 30.08 -2.47 28.28
CA LYS A 292 30.93 -1.37 28.78
C LYS A 292 32.01 -0.94 27.77
N ASP A 293 32.24 -1.73 26.73
CA ASP A 293 33.31 -1.50 25.79
C ASP A 293 32.85 -0.62 24.62
N ARG A 294 33.79 0.15 24.05
CA ARG A 294 33.60 0.85 22.78
C ARG A 294 34.46 0.20 21.72
N VAL A 295 33.84 -0.28 20.65
CA VAL A 295 34.51 -0.97 19.54
C VAL A 295 34.41 -0.11 18.30
N ARG A 296 35.54 0.05 17.61
CA ARG A 296 35.61 0.68 16.30
C ARG A 296 35.51 -0.40 15.22
N ILE A 297 34.60 -0.22 14.28
CA ILE A 297 34.43 -1.12 13.13
C ILE A 297 34.64 -0.30 11.86
N GLU A 298 35.55 -0.76 11.01
CA GLU A 298 35.71 -0.23 9.65
C GLU A 298 34.75 -0.96 8.73
N THR A 299 34.03 -0.21 7.90
CA THR A 299 32.99 -0.71 7.00
C THR A 299 32.89 0.22 5.78
N THR A 300 31.85 0.02 4.98
CA THR A 300 31.50 0.86 3.84
C THR A 300 30.05 1.29 4.02
N ILE A 301 29.74 2.53 3.65
CA ILE A 301 28.36 2.92 3.37
C ILE A 301 28.10 2.52 1.92
N VAL A 302 27.15 1.61 1.70
CA VAL A 302 26.75 1.09 0.39
C VAL A 302 25.41 1.67 -0.04
N LEU A 303 25.13 1.64 -1.36
CA LEU A 303 23.85 2.02 -1.93
C LEU A 303 23.22 0.77 -2.56
N PRO A 304 22.41 0.02 -1.81
CA PRO A 304 21.86 -1.24 -2.28
C PRO A 304 21.09 -1.05 -3.60
N LYS A 305 21.63 -1.60 -4.69
CA LYS A 305 20.92 -1.65 -5.97
C LYS A 305 19.91 -2.79 -5.92
N ARG A 306 18.61 -2.48 -6.03
CA ARG A 306 17.58 -3.49 -6.21
C ARG A 306 17.39 -3.77 -7.69
N ALA A 307 17.26 -5.04 -8.04
CA ALA A 307 16.88 -5.42 -9.40
C ALA A 307 15.51 -4.78 -9.73
N PRO A 308 15.32 -4.25 -10.95
CA PRO A 308 14.06 -3.65 -11.33
C PRO A 308 12.95 -4.71 -11.27
N VAL A 309 12.00 -4.52 -10.37
CA VAL A 309 10.84 -5.39 -10.27
C VAL A 309 9.93 -5.14 -11.48
N VAL A 310 9.56 -6.18 -12.22
CA VAL A 310 8.54 -6.07 -13.27
C VAL A 310 7.20 -5.80 -12.60
N SER A 311 6.49 -4.77 -13.06
CA SER A 311 5.12 -4.47 -12.65
C SER A 311 4.19 -4.52 -13.85
N ALA A 312 2.96 -4.94 -13.60
CA ALA A 312 1.84 -4.85 -14.50
C ALA A 312 0.96 -3.66 -14.10
N ARG A 313 0.54 -2.86 -15.07
CA ARG A 313 -0.33 -1.69 -14.85
C ARG A 313 -1.54 -1.78 -15.76
N VAL A 314 -2.70 -1.36 -15.28
CA VAL A 314 -3.92 -1.22 -16.07
C VAL A 314 -4.52 0.16 -15.80
N GLN A 315 -4.88 0.87 -16.85
CA GLN A 315 -5.75 2.03 -16.82
C GLN A 315 -7.02 1.64 -17.56
N ALA A 316 -8.18 1.92 -16.98
CA ALA A 316 -9.43 1.65 -17.64
C ALA A 316 -10.49 2.70 -17.33
N GLN A 317 -11.36 2.95 -18.31
CA GLN A 317 -12.41 3.93 -18.22
C GLN A 317 -13.66 3.45 -18.96
N TYR A 318 -14.81 3.67 -18.35
CA TYR A 318 -16.10 3.60 -19.03
C TYR A 318 -16.54 5.01 -19.44
N THR A 319 -16.88 5.19 -20.72
CA THR A 319 -17.43 6.44 -21.25
C THR A 319 -18.90 6.24 -21.62
N GLU A 320 -19.81 6.89 -20.88
CA GLU A 320 -21.25 6.76 -21.13
C GLU A 320 -21.66 7.26 -22.52
N ALA A 321 -21.03 8.35 -22.99
CA ALA A 321 -21.33 8.97 -24.28
C ALA A 321 -21.04 8.06 -25.47
N GLU A 322 -19.96 7.29 -25.40
CA GLU A 322 -19.54 6.37 -26.47
C GLU A 322 -20.01 4.94 -26.22
N ARG A 323 -20.50 4.66 -24.99
CA ARG A 323 -20.78 3.33 -24.49
C ARG A 323 -19.58 2.40 -24.69
N GLU A 324 -18.41 2.86 -24.31
CA GLU A 324 -17.16 2.14 -24.50
C GLU A 324 -16.47 1.89 -23.16
N ILE A 325 -15.87 0.71 -23.02
CA ILE A 325 -14.94 0.37 -21.94
C ILE A 325 -13.55 0.36 -22.57
N GLN A 326 -12.79 1.41 -22.32
CA GLN A 326 -11.42 1.55 -22.78
C GLN A 326 -10.48 0.98 -21.73
N ILE A 327 -9.58 0.10 -22.14
CA ILE A 327 -8.59 -0.53 -21.28
C ILE A 327 -7.23 -0.37 -21.96
N VAL A 328 -6.26 0.18 -21.23
CA VAL A 328 -4.86 0.19 -21.63
C VAL A 328 -4.10 -0.57 -20.54
N SER A 329 -3.22 -1.49 -20.93
CA SER A 329 -2.46 -2.28 -19.96
C SER A 329 -1.01 -2.47 -20.36
N ARG A 330 -0.12 -2.52 -19.38
CA ARG A 330 1.30 -2.83 -19.54
C ARG A 330 1.61 -4.17 -18.89
N ALA A 331 2.31 -5.05 -19.61
CA ALA A 331 2.77 -6.35 -19.12
C ALA A 331 1.65 -7.28 -18.63
N VAL A 332 0.39 -7.05 -19.05
CA VAL A 332 -0.77 -7.90 -18.73
C VAL A 332 -1.09 -8.74 -19.96
N THR A 333 -1.09 -10.06 -19.79
CA THR A 333 -1.49 -11.01 -20.86
C THR A 333 -2.80 -11.71 -20.57
N GLU A 334 -3.31 -11.61 -19.34
CA GLU A 334 -4.63 -12.12 -18.99
C GLU A 334 -5.22 -11.29 -17.85
N MET A 335 -6.50 -10.92 -18.00
CA MET A 335 -7.28 -10.28 -16.94
C MET A 335 -8.76 -10.66 -17.03
N ARG A 336 -9.43 -10.66 -15.89
CA ARG A 336 -10.90 -10.72 -15.80
C ARG A 336 -11.45 -9.32 -15.60
N ILE A 337 -12.53 -8.99 -16.28
CA ILE A 337 -13.28 -7.77 -16.06
C ILE A 337 -14.73 -8.11 -15.68
N THR A 338 -15.31 -7.33 -14.77
CA THR A 338 -16.71 -7.48 -14.33
C THR A 338 -17.51 -6.30 -14.84
N ILE A 339 -18.49 -6.57 -15.70
CA ILE A 339 -19.33 -5.56 -16.33
C ILE A 339 -20.63 -5.40 -15.55
N PRO A 340 -20.92 -4.23 -14.97
CA PRO A 340 -22.17 -3.99 -14.27
C PRO A 340 -23.32 -3.72 -15.24
N ARG A 341 -24.57 -3.90 -14.77
CA ARG A 341 -25.79 -3.79 -15.60
C ARG A 341 -25.92 -2.45 -16.31
N GLN A 342 -25.57 -1.37 -15.63
CA GLN A 342 -25.73 -0.01 -16.13
C GLN A 342 -24.78 0.37 -17.28
N TRP A 343 -23.73 -0.42 -17.54
CA TRP A 343 -22.80 -0.13 -18.63
C TRP A 343 -23.20 -0.78 -19.96
N VAL A 344 -24.23 -1.63 -19.94
CA VAL A 344 -24.66 -2.38 -21.12
C VAL A 344 -25.81 -1.64 -21.83
N PRO A 345 -25.84 -1.61 -23.17
CA PRO A 345 -24.84 -2.18 -24.08
C PRO A 345 -23.57 -1.34 -24.17
N SER A 346 -22.41 -1.98 -24.35
CA SER A 346 -21.12 -1.30 -24.56
C SER A 346 -20.16 -2.09 -25.47
N VAL A 347 -19.04 -1.50 -25.84
CA VAL A 347 -17.92 -2.17 -26.54
C VAL A 347 -16.69 -2.22 -25.65
N ILE A 348 -15.97 -3.34 -25.64
CA ILE A 348 -14.66 -3.43 -25.00
C ILE A 348 -13.59 -3.04 -26.02
N ASN A 349 -12.71 -2.13 -25.63
CA ASN A 349 -11.52 -1.75 -26.37
C ASN A 349 -10.29 -1.96 -25.50
N TRP A 350 -9.37 -2.82 -25.92
CA TRP A 350 -8.15 -3.12 -25.18
C TRP A 350 -6.92 -2.77 -26.01
N ASN A 351 -6.07 -1.87 -25.49
CA ASN A 351 -4.87 -1.36 -26.15
C ASN A 351 -5.13 -0.79 -27.56
N GLY A 352 -6.33 -0.25 -27.80
CA GLY A 352 -6.74 0.28 -29.10
C GLY A 352 -7.42 -0.75 -30.01
N VAL A 353 -7.57 -1.99 -29.57
CA VAL A 353 -8.24 -3.06 -30.33
C VAL A 353 -9.66 -3.28 -29.80
N PRO A 354 -10.71 -3.06 -30.62
CA PRO A 354 -12.08 -3.39 -30.25
C PRO A 354 -12.28 -4.92 -30.24
N LEU A 355 -12.80 -5.47 -29.15
CA LEU A 355 -12.88 -6.93 -28.93
C LEU A 355 -14.30 -7.49 -29.07
N GLU A 356 -15.24 -6.98 -28.27
CA GLU A 356 -16.58 -7.56 -28.14
C GLU A 356 -17.61 -6.45 -27.92
N LYS A 357 -18.77 -6.57 -28.55
CA LYS A 357 -19.96 -5.80 -28.20
C LYS A 357 -20.72 -6.55 -27.10
N LEU A 358 -20.85 -5.92 -25.95
CA LEU A 358 -21.50 -6.44 -24.77
C LEU A 358 -23.00 -6.12 -24.80
N GLU A 359 -23.83 -7.17 -24.77
CA GLU A 359 -25.29 -7.08 -24.70
C GLU A 359 -25.84 -7.52 -23.32
N ALA A 360 -24.98 -8.05 -22.45
CA ALA A 360 -25.35 -8.50 -21.11
C ALA A 360 -24.23 -8.23 -20.09
N PRO A 361 -24.57 -7.94 -18.82
CA PRO A 361 -23.59 -7.79 -17.74
C PRO A 361 -22.89 -9.12 -17.43
N GLY A 362 -21.84 -9.06 -16.62
CA GLY A 362 -21.16 -10.24 -16.09
C GLY A 362 -19.65 -10.21 -16.31
N CYS A 363 -19.03 -11.37 -16.13
CA CYS A 363 -17.58 -11.50 -16.20
C CYS A 363 -17.13 -11.75 -17.65
N ARG A 364 -16.04 -11.09 -18.06
CA ARG A 364 -15.29 -11.38 -19.29
C ARG A 364 -13.82 -11.66 -18.97
N LEU A 365 -13.27 -12.67 -19.62
CA LEU A 365 -11.86 -13.00 -19.62
C LEU A 365 -11.23 -12.39 -20.87
N LEU A 366 -10.22 -11.55 -20.67
CA LEU A 366 -9.41 -10.98 -21.73
C LEU A 366 -8.04 -11.67 -21.75
N THR A 367 -7.58 -12.11 -22.93
CA THR A 367 -6.28 -12.79 -23.11
C THR A 367 -5.51 -12.22 -24.29
N ILE A 368 -4.18 -12.26 -24.20
CA ILE A 368 -3.28 -12.09 -25.35
C ILE A 368 -2.72 -13.46 -25.70
N GLU A 369 -3.00 -13.92 -26.92
CA GLU A 369 -2.42 -15.15 -27.47
C GLU A 369 -1.69 -14.82 -28.76
N LYS A 370 -0.36 -15.03 -28.80
CA LYS A 370 0.48 -14.74 -29.98
C LYS A 370 0.31 -13.29 -30.50
N ALA A 371 0.27 -12.33 -29.57
CA ALA A 371 0.05 -10.91 -29.85
C ALA A 371 -1.32 -10.57 -30.47
N ILE A 372 -2.34 -11.39 -30.21
CA ILE A 372 -3.73 -11.11 -30.58
C ILE A 372 -4.57 -11.06 -29.30
N GLU A 373 -5.32 -9.98 -29.14
CA GLU A 373 -6.26 -9.78 -28.05
C GLU A 373 -7.58 -10.54 -28.29
N HIS A 374 -8.08 -11.20 -27.25
CA HIS A 374 -9.32 -11.96 -27.26
C HIS A 374 -10.21 -11.58 -26.07
N ALA A 375 -11.52 -11.77 -26.23
CA ALA A 375 -12.52 -11.67 -25.17
C ALA A 375 -13.43 -12.91 -25.17
N ALA A 376 -13.69 -13.46 -23.99
CA ALA A 376 -14.62 -14.57 -23.79
C ALA A 376 -15.40 -14.40 -22.49
N ILE A 377 -16.54 -15.09 -22.35
CA ILE A 377 -17.23 -15.20 -21.06
C ILE A 377 -16.32 -15.96 -20.08
N CYS A 378 -16.25 -15.51 -18.83
CA CYS A 378 -15.47 -16.21 -17.80
C CYS A 378 -15.99 -17.65 -17.57
N PRO A 379 -15.10 -18.62 -17.33
CA PRO A 379 -15.47 -20.00 -17.03
C PRO A 379 -16.23 -20.15 -15.71
#